data_AF-A0A955FRY9-F1
#
_entry.id   AF-A0A955FRY9-F1
#
_cell.length_a   1.000
_cell.length_b   1.000
_cell.length_c   1.000
_cell.angle_alpha   90.00
_cell.angle_beta   90.00
_cell.angle_gamma   90.00
#
_symmetry.space_group_name_H-M   'P 1'
#
loop_
_entity.id
_entity.type
_entity.pdbx_description
1 polymer ?
#
loop_
_entity_poly.entity_id
_entity_poly.type
_entity_poly.pdbx_seq_one_letter_code
_entity_poly.pdbx_strand_id
1 'polypeptide(L)' 'KDDLVFLDLFDKYGCKVTTVVDETLTGAKILEFAEDYSDKLIYISGPEPMVESLYDQLKDHAPNDQLKTDYFPGYQTI' A
#
# COMPACT_ATOMS: atom_id res chain seq x y z
N LYS A 1 2.21 -18.08 -4.75
CA LYS A 1 1.06 -18.27 -3.83
C LYS A 1 1.53 -18.49 -2.39
N ASP A 2 2.65 -19.20 -2.19
CA ASP A 2 3.18 -19.50 -0.85
C ASP A 2 3.69 -18.26 -0.08
N ASP A 3 3.97 -17.15 -0.78
CA ASP A 3 4.41 -15.90 -0.14
C ASP A 3 3.25 -15.06 0.43
N LEU A 4 2.00 -15.41 0.12
CA LEU A 4 0.82 -14.73 0.67
C LEU A 4 0.53 -15.25 2.07
N VAL A 5 0.79 -14.41 3.07
CA VAL A 5 0.57 -14.72 4.48
C VAL A 5 -0.62 -13.95 5.04
N PHE A 6 -1.20 -14.47 6.13
CA PHE A 6 -2.27 -13.83 6.92
C PHE A 6 -3.62 -13.57 6.22
N LEU A 7 -3.87 -14.13 5.03
CA LEU A 7 -5.16 -13.95 4.34
C LEU A 7 -6.35 -14.37 5.22
N ASP A 8 -6.27 -15.52 5.87
CA ASP A 8 -7.31 -16.01 6.79
C ASP A 8 -7.50 -15.08 8.00
N LEU A 9 -6.43 -14.41 8.45
CA LEU A 9 -6.50 -13.46 9.55
C LEU A 9 -7.26 -12.21 9.13
N PHE A 10 -6.94 -11.66 7.96
CA PHE A 10 -7.64 -10.47 7.45
C PHE A 10 -9.13 -10.73 7.20
N ASP A 11 -9.47 -11.89 6.65
CA ASP A 11 -10.86 -12.31 6.46
C ASP A 11 -11.59 -12.43 7.81
N LYS A 12 -10.97 -13.07 8.80
CA LYS A 12 -11.51 -13.21 10.15
C LYS A 12 -11.85 -11.87 10.82
N TYR A 13 -11.07 -10.82 10.55
CA TYR A 13 -11.29 -9.48 11.11
C TYR A 13 -12.12 -8.57 10.18
N GLY A 14 -12.64 -9.09 9.07
CA GLY A 14 -13.52 -8.36 8.16
C GLY A 14 -12.79 -7.29 7.32
N CYS A 15 -11.49 -7.44 7.10
CA CYS A 15 -10.73 -6.54 6.24
C CYS A 15 -11.03 -6.84 4.76
N LYS A 16 -11.36 -5.80 3.98
CA LYS A 16 -11.41 -5.91 2.51
C LYS A 16 -9.97 -5.99 1.99
N VAL A 17 -9.54 -7.17 1.53
CA VAL A 17 -8.18 -7.40 1.02
C VAL A 17 -8.21 -7.58 -0.49
N THR A 18 -7.37 -6.81 -1.18
CA THR A 18 -7.07 -7.01 -2.60
C THR A 18 -5.62 -7.46 -2.72
N THR A 19 -5.39 -8.66 -3.25
CA THR A 19 -4.04 -9.18 -3.51
C THR A 19 -3.64 -8.92 -4.95
N VAL A 20 -2.46 -8.35 -5.17
CA VAL A 20 -1.88 -8.14 -6.51
C VAL A 20 -0.61 -8.98 -6.61
N VAL A 21 -0.54 -9.85 -7.61
CA VAL A 21 0.57 -10.79 -7.84
C VAL A 21 0.93 -10.76 -9.33
N ASP A 22 2.22 -10.83 -9.64
CA ASP A 22 2.76 -10.80 -11.01
C ASP A 22 2.42 -9.52 -11.81
N GLU A 23 2.07 -8.43 -11.12
CA GLU A 23 1.75 -7.13 -11.70
C GLU A 23 2.37 -5.99 -10.90
N THR A 24 2.73 -4.90 -11.58
CA THR A 24 3.15 -3.65 -10.93
C THR A 24 1.96 -2.99 -10.26
N LEU A 25 2.08 -2.75 -8.95
CA LEU A 25 1.15 -1.92 -8.20
C LEU A 25 1.48 -0.44 -8.41
N THR A 26 0.47 0.37 -8.74
CA THR A 26 0.60 1.80 -8.96
C THR A 26 -0.35 2.57 -8.04
N GLY A 27 -0.06 3.86 -7.81
CA GLY A 27 -0.94 4.74 -7.04
C GLY A 27 -2.36 4.78 -7.61
N ALA A 28 -2.50 4.86 -8.94
CA ALA A 28 -3.81 4.83 -9.60
C ALA A 28 -4.61 3.56 -9.27
N LYS A 29 -4.00 2.37 -9.34
CA LYS A 29 -4.65 1.10 -8.97
C LYS A 29 -5.07 1.09 -7.50
N ILE A 30 -4.25 1.64 -6.60
CA ILE A 30 -4.59 1.73 -5.17
C ILE A 30 -5.84 2.60 -4.98
N LEU A 31 -5.91 3.76 -5.64
CA LEU A 31 -7.06 4.65 -5.54
C LEU A 31 -8.34 4.04 -6.13
N GLU A 32 -8.23 3.25 -7.20
CA GLU A 32 -9.35 2.47 -7.77
C GLU A 32 -9.88 1.43 -6.77
N PHE A 33 -9.01 0.77 -6.00
CA PHE A 33 -9.41 -0.23 -5.01
C PHE A 33 -9.99 0.37 -3.72
N ALA A 34 -9.47 1.53 -3.30
CA ALA A 34 -9.69 2.08 -1.97
C ALA A 34 -11.09 2.66 -1.74
N GLU A 35 -11.84 2.97 -2.82
CA GLU A 35 -13.19 3.55 -2.84
C GLU A 35 -13.41 4.66 -1.77
N ASP A 36 -13.48 5.92 -2.20
CA ASP A 36 -13.67 7.10 -1.33
C ASP A 36 -12.54 7.29 -0.29
N TYR A 37 -11.46 7.98 -0.68
CA TYR A 37 -10.23 8.14 0.11
C TYR A 37 -9.98 9.57 0.61
N SER A 38 -10.87 10.52 0.33
CA SER A 38 -10.61 11.96 0.57
C SER A 38 -10.38 12.32 2.04
N ASP A 39 -10.94 11.56 2.97
CA ASP A 39 -10.81 11.78 4.43
C ASP A 39 -10.16 10.59 5.16
N LYS A 40 -9.46 9.72 4.42
CA LYS A 40 -8.83 8.52 4.98
C LYS A 40 -7.32 8.70 5.16
N LEU A 41 -6.78 8.08 6.20
CA LEU A 41 -5.34 7.89 6.33
C LEU A 41 -4.89 6.72 5.45
N ILE A 42 -3.80 6.91 4.72
CA ILE A 42 -3.20 5.90 3.85
C ILE A 42 -1.85 5.50 4.45
N TYR A 43 -1.74 4.23 4.80
CA TYR A 43 -0.52 3.63 5.33
C TYR A 43 0.19 2.82 4.25
N ILE A 44 1.48 3.07 4.04
CA ILE A 44 2.31 2.38 3.06
C ILE A 44 3.53 1.84 3.79
N SER A 45 3.69 0.51 3.83
CA SER A 45 4.82 -0.14 4.46
C SER A 45 5.44 -1.19 3.52
N GLY A 46 6.76 -1.22 3.43
CA GLY A 46 7.46 -2.16 2.57
C GLY A 46 8.92 -1.79 2.27
N PRO A 47 9.52 -2.39 1.21
CA PRO A 47 10.84 -2.01 0.73
C PRO A 47 10.89 -0.52 0.38
N GLU A 48 11.95 0.17 0.81
CA GLU A 48 12.07 1.64 0.68
C GLU A 48 11.81 2.15 -0.75
N PRO A 49 12.40 1.57 -1.83
CA PRO A 49 12.13 2.04 -3.19
C PRO A 49 10.66 1.92 -3.62
N MET A 50 9.95 0.91 -3.10
CA MET A 50 8.52 0.76 -3.37
C MET A 50 7.71 1.83 -2.65
N VAL A 51 8.03 2.09 -1.37
CA VAL A 51 7.30 3.06 -0.56
C VAL A 51 7.50 4.48 -1.10
N GLU A 52 8.73 4.86 -1.45
CA GLU A 52 9.02 6.15 -2.06
C GLU A 52 8.28 6.33 -3.40
N SER A 53 8.33 5.30 -4.27
CA SER A 53 7.65 5.34 -5.56
C SER A 53 6.13 5.50 -5.42
N LEU A 54 5.51 4.81 -4.47
CA LEU A 54 4.07 4.92 -4.21
C LEU A 54 3.70 6.25 -3.55
N TYR A 55 4.53 6.74 -2.62
CA TYR A 55 4.35 8.05 -2.02
C TYR A 55 4.32 9.15 -3.08
N ASP A 56 5.27 9.13 -4.01
CA ASP A 56 5.35 10.11 -5.09
C ASP A 56 4.14 10.08 -6.03
N GLN A 57 3.55 8.90 -6.25
CA GLN A 57 2.34 8.76 -7.07
C GLN A 57 1.06 9.21 -6.35
N LEU A 58 1.04 9.13 -5.01
CA LEU A 58 -0.16 9.37 -4.19
C LEU A 58 -0.22 10.77 -3.59
N LYS A 59 0.91 11.46 -3.41
CA LYS A 59 0.97 12.79 -2.76
C LYS A 59 0.15 13.88 -3.44
N ASP A 60 -0.12 13.76 -4.74
CA ASP A 60 -0.96 14.70 -5.49
C ASP A 60 -2.47 14.44 -5.29
N HIS A 61 -2.83 13.26 -4.77
CA HIS A 61 -4.22 12.81 -4.59
C HIS A 61 -4.63 12.73 -3.12
N ALA A 62 -3.66 12.60 -2.21
CA ALA A 62 -3.87 12.58 -0.77
C ALA A 62 -2.92 13.61 -0.12
N PRO A 63 -3.44 14.59 0.65
CA PRO A 63 -2.64 15.49 1.46
C PRO A 63 -1.53 14.80 2.25
N ASN A 64 -0.38 15.47 2.42
CA ASN A 64 0.80 14.90 3.09
C ASN A 64 0.52 14.43 4.54
N ASP A 65 -0.45 15.03 5.23
CA ASP A 65 -0.86 14.61 6.57
C ASP A 65 -1.67 13.30 6.57
N GLN A 66 -2.23 12.89 5.43
CA GLN A 66 -2.94 11.63 5.24
C GLN A 66 -2.03 10.46 4.87
N LEU A 67 -0.85 10.71 4.29
CA LEU A 67 0.12 9.67 3.96
C LEU A 67 1.00 9.35 5.18
N LYS A 68 1.11 8.05 5.51
CA LYS A 68 1.99 7.52 6.56
C LYS A 68 2.83 6.39 5.98
N THR A 69 4.15 6.55 6.01
CA THR A 69 5.11 5.60 5.44
C THR A 69 5.90 4.89 6.52
N ASP A 70 6.28 3.65 6.24
CA ASP A 70 7.16 2.83 7.07
C ASP A 70 8.07 1.99 6.16
N TYR A 71 9.35 1.92 6.50
CA TYR A 71 10.36 1.26 5.66
C TYR A 71 10.85 -0.02 6.33
N PHE A 72 10.87 -1.11 5.55
CA PHE A 72 11.50 -2.33 6.02
C PHE A 72 13.02 -2.12 6.17
N PRO A 73 13.61 -2.51 7.31
CA PRO A 73 15.05 -2.40 7.49
C PRO A 73 15.79 -3.31 6.50
N GLY A 74 16.89 -2.80 5.93
CA GLY A 74 17.78 -3.58 5.05
C GLY A 74 17.40 -3.59 3.56
N TYR A 75 16.41 -2.81 3.14
CA TYR A 75 15.97 -2.70 1.73
C TYR A 75 16.40 -1.40 1.03
N GLN A 76 17.44 -0.73 1.55
CA GLN A 76 17.96 0.57 1.08
C GLN A 76 18.65 0.52 -0.29
N THR A 77 19.02 -0.65 -0.78
CA THR A 77 19.74 -0.81 -2.05
C THR A 77 19.10 -1.91 -2.87
N ILE A 78 18.46 -1.53 -3.99
CA ILE A 78 18.14 -2.41 -5.11
C ILE A 78 19.00 -1.99 -6.29
#